data_AF-A0A533UMW0-F1
#
_entry.id   AF-A0A533UMW0-F1
#
_cell.length_a   1.000
_cell.length_b   1.000
_cell.length_c   1.000
_cell.angle_alpha   90.00
_cell.angle_beta   90.00
_cell.angle_gamma   90.00
#
_symmetry.space_group_name_H-M   'P 1'
#
loop_
_entity.id
_entity.type
_entity.pdbx_description
1 polymer ?
#
loop_
_entity_poly.entity_id
_entity_poly.type
_entity_poly.pdbx_seq_one_letter_code
_entity_poly.pdbx_strand_id
1 'polypeptide(L)'
;MTSISKNVALLMGLAAIASISTAYALMQDVQSTKGVQSEHGGFLGHVTLVLYGPDGQIKTYRQTDNLVVTNGDNATANKMFFGTNAGRKLSVCAQPCTAANVNVFQYIAVGTGPTAPTANDVGLSGATNNNAGNRASNGRIATTIVNGTTQHGTVQLSTTWPANRLTNTTTASIQEAGLFDQPFNFTTQANMFSRQTFSAIGVNPADTLQITWTITIT
;
A
#
# COMPACT_ATOMS: atom_id res chain seq x y z
N MET A 1 58.08 80.83 9.41
CA MET A 1 56.96 81.04 10.35
C MET A 1 55.75 81.36 9.49
N THR A 2 54.65 80.63 9.39
CA THR A 2 53.92 79.60 10.15
C THR A 2 52.68 79.37 9.25
N SER A 3 52.03 78.23 9.08
CA SER A 3 52.03 76.91 9.67
C SER A 3 51.42 75.98 8.61
N ILE A 4 52.11 74.87 8.37
CA ILE A 4 51.62 73.68 7.68
C ILE A 4 50.56 73.06 8.58
N SER A 5 49.26 73.32 8.34
CA SER A 5 48.18 72.61 9.04
C SER A 5 46.80 72.86 8.43
N LYS A 6 46.60 72.54 7.15
CA LYS A 6 45.26 72.33 6.57
C LYS A 6 45.04 70.94 5.95
N ASN A 7 46.03 70.05 6.06
CA ASN A 7 45.97 68.67 5.56
C ASN A 7 45.76 67.61 6.66
N VAL A 8 45.24 67.98 7.84
CA VAL A 8 44.93 67.05 8.96
C VAL A 8 43.43 67.06 9.34
N ALA A 9 42.55 67.52 8.44
CA ALA A 9 41.11 67.34 8.58
C ALA A 9 40.53 66.41 7.49
N LEU A 10 41.38 65.56 6.91
CA LEU A 10 41.00 64.50 5.98
C LEU A 10 41.31 63.14 6.63
N LEU A 11 40.63 62.81 7.73
CA LEU A 11 40.73 61.44 8.26
C LEU A 11 39.53 60.90 9.07
N MET A 12 38.43 61.63 9.28
CA MET A 12 37.26 61.07 9.97
C MET A 12 35.92 61.49 9.34
N GLY A 13 35.79 61.32 8.02
CA GLY A 13 34.56 61.68 7.31
C GLY A 13 34.30 60.92 6.02
N LEU A 14 34.85 59.72 5.84
CA LEU A 14 34.55 58.87 4.68
C LEU A 14 34.59 57.38 5.09
N ALA A 15 33.51 56.91 5.71
CA ALA A 15 33.25 55.47 5.88
C ALA A 15 31.74 55.19 5.87
N ALA A 16 31.00 55.91 5.05
CA ALA A 16 29.57 55.71 4.89
C ALA A 16 29.15 55.95 3.44
N ILE A 17 29.65 55.12 2.52
CA ILE A 17 28.93 54.71 1.30
C ILE A 17 29.61 53.43 0.78
N ALA A 18 28.78 52.43 0.52
CA ALA A 18 29.04 51.22 -0.27
C ALA A 18 29.87 50.08 0.36
N SER A 19 29.29 49.33 1.32
CA SER A 19 29.48 47.87 1.36
C SER A 19 28.59 47.12 2.37
N ILE A 20 27.30 47.43 2.52
CA ILE A 20 26.41 46.51 3.27
C ILE A 20 25.03 46.38 2.59
N SER A 21 24.99 46.39 1.26
CA SER A 21 23.94 45.69 0.51
C SER A 21 24.21 44.17 0.46
N THR A 22 25.42 43.76 0.85
CA THR A 22 25.89 42.37 0.85
C THR A 22 25.58 41.61 2.14
N ALA A 23 25.15 42.27 3.23
CA ALA A 23 24.70 41.53 4.42
C ALA A 23 23.34 40.84 4.22
N TYR A 24 22.54 41.26 3.24
CA TYR A 24 21.28 40.57 2.90
C TYR A 24 21.49 39.34 2.00
N ALA A 25 22.67 39.19 1.39
CA ALA A 25 22.98 38.04 0.54
C ALA A 25 23.72 36.90 1.29
N LEU A 26 24.33 37.19 2.44
CA LEU A 26 25.05 36.19 3.25
C LEU A 26 24.22 35.58 4.39
N MET A 27 22.96 35.99 4.52
CA MET A 27 21.95 35.32 5.36
C MET A 27 20.98 34.49 4.50
N GLN A 28 21.46 33.95 3.37
CA GLN A 28 20.66 33.07 2.53
C GLN A 28 21.42 31.79 2.15
N ASP A 29 22.37 31.36 2.99
CA ASP A 29 23.07 30.09 2.80
C ASP A 29 23.25 29.28 4.09
N VAL A 30 22.33 29.47 5.03
CA VAL A 30 21.98 28.43 6.01
C VAL A 30 20.53 28.03 5.78
N GLN A 31 20.16 27.79 4.51
CA GLN A 31 19.18 26.75 4.28
C GLN A 31 19.86 25.48 4.77
N SER A 32 19.53 25.12 6.01
CA SER A 32 19.78 23.78 6.53
C SER A 32 19.08 22.82 5.59
N THR A 33 19.77 22.42 4.51
CA THR A 33 19.62 21.10 3.95
C THR A 33 20.16 20.16 5.04
N LYS A 34 19.36 20.00 6.11
CA LYS A 34 19.26 18.67 6.72
C LYS A 34 19.06 17.77 5.52
N GLY A 35 20.09 16.99 5.20
CA GLY A 35 20.14 16.23 3.96
C GLY A 35 18.82 15.53 3.77
N VAL A 36 18.32 15.46 2.53
CA VAL A 36 17.18 14.63 2.20
C VAL A 36 17.45 13.26 2.83
N GLN A 37 16.75 12.96 3.93
CA GLN A 37 16.95 11.71 4.62
C GLN A 37 16.37 10.66 3.66
N SER A 38 17.22 9.75 3.19
CA SER A 38 16.78 8.64 2.36
C SER A 38 16.01 7.68 3.25
N GLU A 39 14.75 8.00 3.51
CA GLU A 39 13.83 7.14 4.24
C GLU A 39 13.20 6.18 3.23
N HIS A 40 13.29 4.88 3.52
CA HIS A 40 12.61 3.84 2.74
C HIS A 40 11.29 3.55 3.43
N GLY A 41 10.21 4.20 2.98
CA GLY A 41 8.85 3.82 3.37
C GLY A 41 8.45 2.56 2.61
N GLY A 42 8.31 1.44 3.30
CA GLY A 42 8.00 0.14 2.69
C GLY A 42 6.75 -0.50 3.30
N PHE A 43 5.91 -1.09 2.45
CA PHE A 43 4.86 -2.01 2.89
C PHE A 43 5.36 -3.44 2.74
N LEU A 44 5.39 -4.18 3.85
CA LEU A 44 5.68 -5.62 3.84
C LEU A 44 4.38 -6.38 4.10
N GLY A 45 4.07 -7.35 3.25
CA GLY A 45 2.87 -8.17 3.39
C GLY A 45 3.21 -9.59 3.84
N HIS A 46 2.39 -10.16 4.71
CA HIS A 46 2.43 -11.56 5.12
C HIS A 46 1.01 -12.13 5.10
N VAL A 47 0.85 -13.35 4.55
CA VAL A 47 -0.44 -14.01 4.47
C VAL A 47 -0.38 -15.40 5.09
N THR A 48 -1.36 -15.69 5.94
CA THR A 48 -1.58 -16.99 6.56
C THR A 48 -2.92 -17.54 6.13
N LEU A 49 -2.96 -18.81 5.73
CA LEU A 49 -4.15 -19.56 5.37
C LEU A 49 -4.28 -20.79 6.26
N VAL A 50 -5.45 -20.96 6.87
CA VAL A 50 -5.78 -22.12 7.69
C VAL A 50 -7.08 -22.73 7.21
N LEU A 51 -7.03 -24.00 6.83
CA LEU A 51 -8.20 -24.80 6.47
C LEU A 51 -8.54 -25.72 7.63
N TYR A 52 -9.78 -25.67 8.10
CA TYR A 52 -10.32 -26.53 9.13
C TYR A 52 -11.30 -27.53 8.53
N GLY A 53 -11.25 -28.77 9.02
CA GLY A 53 -12.26 -29.78 8.76
C GLY A 53 -13.58 -29.51 9.50
N PRO A 54 -14.63 -30.30 9.21
CA PRO A 54 -15.92 -30.19 9.89
C PRO A 54 -15.86 -30.49 11.39
N ASP A 55 -14.84 -31.21 11.82
CA ASP A 55 -14.49 -31.51 13.22
C ASP A 55 -13.75 -30.36 13.91
N GLY A 56 -13.47 -29.26 13.20
CA GLY A 56 -12.70 -28.12 13.70
C GLY A 56 -11.19 -28.35 13.72
N GLN A 57 -10.70 -29.50 13.27
CA GLN A 57 -9.26 -29.80 13.22
C GLN A 57 -8.60 -29.14 12.01
N ILE A 58 -7.35 -28.72 12.16
CA ILE A 58 -6.58 -28.12 11.07
C ILE A 58 -6.26 -29.21 10.03
N LYS A 59 -6.77 -29.04 8.82
CA LYS A 59 -6.42 -29.85 7.65
C LYS A 59 -5.17 -29.33 6.96
N THR A 60 -5.01 -28.02 6.89
CA THR A 60 -3.93 -27.39 6.14
C THR A 60 -3.59 -26.04 6.74
N TYR A 61 -2.29 -25.77 6.81
CA TYR A 61 -1.74 -24.48 7.21
C TYR A 61 -0.71 -24.03 6.15
N ARG A 62 -0.79 -22.77 5.73
CA ARG A 62 0.18 -22.12 4.84
C ARG A 62 0.48 -20.74 5.36
N GLN A 63 1.74 -20.35 5.30
CA GLN A 63 2.20 -18.98 5.56
C GLN A 63 3.22 -18.62 4.50
N THR A 64 3.21 -17.37 4.06
CA THR A 64 4.17 -16.87 3.09
C THR A 64 4.13 -15.36 3.09
N ASP A 65 5.27 -14.76 2.73
CA ASP A 65 5.34 -13.33 2.50
C ASP A 65 4.68 -13.01 1.17
N ASN A 66 4.11 -11.83 1.08
CA ASN A 66 3.36 -11.40 -0.07
C ASN A 66 4.07 -10.28 -0.83
N LEU A 67 3.84 -10.25 -2.15
CA LEU A 67 4.09 -9.09 -3.00
C LEU A 67 3.00 -8.01 -2.87
N VAL A 68 3.34 -6.85 -2.31
CA VAL A 68 2.51 -5.64 -2.49
C VAL A 68 2.67 -5.19 -3.94
N VAL A 69 1.56 -5.07 -4.66
CA VAL A 69 1.59 -4.74 -6.09
C VAL A 69 1.69 -3.22 -6.27
N THR A 70 2.22 -2.79 -7.41
CA THR A 70 2.37 -1.36 -7.74
C THR A 70 1.04 -0.62 -7.64
N ASN A 71 -0.08 -1.28 -7.94
CA ASN A 71 -1.42 -0.70 -7.75
C ASN A 71 -1.71 -0.39 -6.26
N GLY A 72 -1.35 -1.28 -5.33
CA GLY A 72 -1.55 -1.12 -3.89
C GLY A 72 -0.78 0.05 -3.28
N ASP A 73 0.50 0.17 -3.63
CA ASP A 73 1.35 1.29 -3.18
C ASP A 73 0.78 2.63 -3.65
N ASN A 74 0.47 2.70 -4.94
CA ASN A 74 -0.08 3.89 -5.58
C ASN A 74 -1.46 4.28 -5.02
N ALA A 75 -2.33 3.29 -4.81
CA ALA A 75 -3.63 3.49 -4.18
C ALA A 75 -3.50 4.02 -2.74
N THR A 76 -2.52 3.52 -1.99
CA THR A 76 -2.26 3.95 -0.61
C THR A 76 -1.72 5.38 -0.56
N ALA A 77 -0.73 5.71 -1.40
CA ALA A 77 -0.25 7.08 -1.53
C ALA A 77 -1.38 8.05 -1.89
N ASN A 78 -2.28 7.64 -2.80
CA ASN A 78 -3.45 8.45 -3.16
C ASN A 78 -4.39 8.71 -1.99
N LYS A 79 -4.68 7.68 -1.19
CA LYS A 79 -5.53 7.84 -0.02
C LYS A 79 -4.90 8.75 1.03
N MET A 80 -3.59 8.69 1.22
CA MET A 80 -2.89 9.51 2.21
C MET A 80 -2.76 10.99 1.79
N PHE A 81 -2.47 11.26 0.51
CA PHE A 81 -2.07 12.62 0.09
C PHE A 81 -3.05 13.34 -0.84
N PHE A 82 -4.00 12.64 -1.48
CA PHE A 82 -4.89 13.26 -2.48
C PHE A 82 -6.39 13.23 -2.14
N GLY A 83 -6.83 12.38 -1.20
CA GLY A 83 -8.23 12.28 -0.79
C GLY A 83 -9.19 11.90 -1.93
N THR A 84 -10.50 12.11 -1.75
CA THR A 84 -11.57 11.73 -2.71
C THR A 84 -11.71 12.67 -3.92
N ASN A 85 -10.69 13.45 -4.26
CA ASN A 85 -10.78 14.43 -5.36
C ASN A 85 -10.80 13.73 -6.73
N ALA A 86 -11.99 13.66 -7.34
CA ALA A 86 -12.32 12.92 -8.56
C ALA A 86 -11.59 13.32 -9.86
N GLY A 87 -10.63 14.24 -9.84
CA GLY A 87 -10.04 14.84 -11.04
C GLY A 87 -8.63 14.39 -11.43
N ARG A 88 -7.90 13.67 -10.58
CA ARG A 88 -6.49 13.30 -10.86
C ARG A 88 -6.37 11.86 -11.32
N LYS A 89 -6.04 11.67 -12.60
CA LYS A 89 -5.83 10.37 -13.26
C LYS A 89 -4.44 9.81 -12.92
N LEU A 90 -4.40 8.59 -12.42
CA LEU A 90 -3.19 7.82 -12.18
C LEU A 90 -2.85 6.94 -13.39
N SER A 91 -1.56 6.76 -13.67
CA SER A 91 -1.07 6.03 -14.86
C SER A 91 -0.91 4.52 -14.67
N VAL A 92 -1.19 3.96 -13.47
CA VAL A 92 -0.70 2.62 -13.09
C VAL A 92 -1.74 1.69 -12.44
N CYS A 93 -3.03 1.92 -12.68
CA CYS A 93 -4.04 0.97 -12.23
C CYS A 93 -5.18 0.74 -13.24
N ALA A 94 -5.85 -0.41 -13.12
CA ALA A 94 -6.43 -1.20 -14.23
C ALA A 94 -7.72 -0.65 -14.86
N GLN A 95 -8.28 0.41 -14.31
CA GLN A 95 -9.41 1.18 -14.79
C GLN A 95 -9.17 2.62 -14.32
N PRO A 96 -9.77 3.69 -14.91
CA PRO A 96 -9.31 5.06 -14.69
C PRO A 96 -9.20 5.37 -13.20
N CYS A 97 -7.96 5.35 -12.71
CA CYS A 97 -7.64 5.63 -11.33
C CYS A 97 -7.70 7.12 -11.13
N THR A 98 -8.90 7.66 -11.15
CA THR A 98 -9.14 8.93 -10.48
C THR A 98 -9.08 8.67 -8.99
N ALA A 99 -8.54 9.58 -8.18
CA ALA A 99 -8.47 9.40 -6.72
C ALA A 99 -9.84 9.11 -6.06
N ALA A 100 -10.95 9.41 -6.75
CA ALA A 100 -12.31 9.02 -6.36
C ALA A 100 -12.63 7.51 -6.44
N ASN A 101 -11.86 6.71 -7.18
CA ASN A 101 -12.17 5.30 -7.45
C ASN A 101 -11.37 4.30 -6.59
N VAL A 102 -10.43 4.78 -5.77
CA VAL A 102 -9.77 3.93 -4.77
C VAL A 102 -10.67 3.87 -3.55
N ASN A 103 -10.98 2.69 -3.02
CA ASN A 103 -11.75 2.50 -1.79
C ASN A 103 -10.82 2.04 -0.64
N VAL A 104 -11.38 1.67 0.51
CA VAL A 104 -10.61 1.05 1.59
C VAL A 104 -10.36 -0.42 1.24
N PHE A 105 -9.09 -0.84 1.27
CA PHE A 105 -8.71 -2.25 1.10
C PHE A 105 -9.21 -3.09 2.27
N GLN A 106 -10.33 -3.79 2.09
CA GLN A 106 -11.00 -4.56 3.14
C GLN A 106 -11.60 -5.88 2.64
N TYR A 107 -11.38 -6.23 1.37
CA TYR A 107 -11.94 -7.44 0.78
C TYR A 107 -10.82 -8.42 0.49
N ILE A 108 -10.86 -9.59 1.12
CA ILE A 108 -9.95 -10.68 0.77
C ILE A 108 -10.68 -11.59 -0.20
N ALA A 109 -10.04 -11.90 -1.33
CA ALA A 109 -10.55 -12.86 -2.29
C ALA A 109 -9.55 -13.99 -2.53
N VAL A 110 -10.08 -15.16 -2.92
CA VAL A 110 -9.29 -16.36 -3.27
C VAL A 110 -9.62 -16.84 -4.68
N GLY A 111 -8.66 -17.45 -5.36
CA GLY A 111 -8.83 -17.98 -6.71
C GLY A 111 -8.03 -19.23 -7.00
N THR A 112 -8.03 -19.65 -8.27
CA THR A 112 -7.45 -20.92 -8.73
C THR A 112 -6.17 -20.76 -9.56
N GLY A 113 -5.75 -19.52 -9.83
CA GLY A 113 -4.64 -19.21 -10.72
C GLY A 113 -3.28 -19.53 -10.10
N PRO A 114 -2.46 -20.39 -10.73
CA PRO A 114 -1.16 -20.79 -10.20
C PRO A 114 -0.03 -19.85 -10.60
N THR A 115 -0.30 -18.85 -11.46
CA THR A 115 0.73 -17.96 -11.99
C THR A 115 1.30 -17.08 -10.88
N ALA A 116 2.61 -17.13 -10.69
CA ALA A 116 3.32 -16.36 -9.67
C ALA A 116 2.93 -14.86 -9.72
N PRO A 117 2.83 -14.19 -8.55
CA PRO A 117 2.49 -12.77 -8.51
C PRO A 117 3.52 -11.90 -9.21
N THR A 118 3.05 -10.88 -9.91
CA THR A 118 3.89 -9.82 -10.47
C THR A 118 3.48 -8.46 -9.90
N ALA A 119 4.41 -7.51 -9.90
CA ALA A 119 4.15 -6.16 -9.38
C ALA A 119 3.05 -5.43 -10.18
N ASN A 120 2.79 -5.86 -11.41
CA ASN A 120 1.77 -5.29 -12.29
C ASN A 120 0.41 -6.00 -12.18
N ASP A 121 0.28 -6.99 -11.29
CA ASP A 121 -0.98 -7.69 -11.17
C ASP A 121 -2.06 -6.74 -10.65
N VAL A 122 -3.21 -6.78 -11.32
CA VAL A 122 -4.37 -5.96 -10.99
C VAL A 122 -5.53 -6.79 -10.43
N GLY A 123 -5.37 -8.11 -10.42
CA GLY A 123 -6.25 -9.04 -9.73
C GLY A 123 -5.73 -10.47 -9.80
N LEU A 124 -6.60 -11.40 -9.42
CA LEU A 124 -6.33 -12.82 -9.42
C LEU A 124 -6.31 -13.36 -10.86
N SER A 125 -5.39 -14.29 -11.14
CA SER A 125 -5.16 -14.80 -12.50
C SER A 125 -6.11 -15.92 -12.90
N GLY A 126 -6.60 -16.70 -11.93
CA GLY A 126 -7.62 -17.71 -12.12
C GLY A 126 -9.03 -17.17 -11.92
N ALA A 127 -9.19 -15.89 -11.60
CA ALA A 127 -10.48 -15.32 -11.31
C ALA A 127 -11.40 -15.31 -12.55
N THR A 128 -12.66 -15.67 -12.33
CA THR A 128 -13.71 -15.67 -13.36
C THR A 128 -14.90 -14.91 -12.82
N ASN A 129 -15.28 -13.83 -13.49
CA ASN A 129 -16.29 -12.85 -13.06
C ASN A 129 -17.73 -13.37 -13.12
N ASN A 130 -18.03 -14.51 -12.50
CA ASN A 130 -19.42 -14.97 -12.39
C ASN A 130 -19.78 -15.22 -10.93
N ASN A 131 -20.48 -14.23 -10.37
CA ASN A 131 -21.22 -14.25 -9.10
C ASN A 131 -22.31 -15.35 -9.03
N ALA A 132 -22.31 -16.31 -9.95
CA ALA A 132 -23.16 -17.49 -9.97
C ALA A 132 -22.31 -18.69 -10.40
N GLY A 133 -21.67 -19.34 -9.43
CA GLY A 133 -21.15 -20.70 -9.59
C GLY A 133 -19.71 -20.86 -10.05
N ASN A 134 -18.95 -19.79 -10.32
CA ASN A 134 -17.54 -19.92 -10.65
C ASN A 134 -16.65 -19.62 -9.42
N ARG A 135 -16.05 -20.68 -8.89
CA ARG A 135 -15.36 -20.75 -7.57
C ARG A 135 -14.07 -19.95 -7.49
N ALA A 136 -13.66 -19.35 -8.60
CA ALA A 136 -12.31 -18.83 -8.75
C ALA A 136 -12.11 -17.42 -8.21
N SER A 137 -13.15 -16.79 -7.64
CA SER A 137 -13.04 -15.50 -6.93
C SER A 137 -14.15 -15.37 -5.90
N ASN A 138 -13.89 -15.76 -4.66
CA ASN A 138 -14.84 -15.51 -3.58
C ASN A 138 -14.28 -14.41 -2.68
N GLY A 139 -14.92 -13.24 -2.70
CA GLY A 139 -14.55 -12.10 -1.88
C GLY A 139 -15.31 -12.08 -0.57
N ARG A 140 -14.63 -11.77 0.52
CA ARG A 140 -15.27 -11.54 1.82
C ARG A 140 -14.68 -10.32 2.49
N ILE A 141 -15.55 -9.54 3.13
CA ILE A 141 -15.10 -8.42 3.95
C ILE A 141 -14.26 -8.97 5.11
N ALA A 142 -13.14 -8.30 5.36
CA ALA A 142 -12.22 -8.61 6.43
C ALA A 142 -12.56 -7.81 7.68
N THR A 143 -12.34 -8.42 8.84
CA THR A 143 -12.19 -7.68 10.08
C THR A 143 -10.80 -7.04 10.08
N THR A 144 -10.74 -5.73 10.31
CA THR A 144 -9.50 -4.96 10.32
C THR A 144 -9.11 -4.61 11.74
N ILE A 145 -7.85 -4.91 12.10
CA ILE A 145 -7.21 -4.49 13.35
C ILE A 145 -5.99 -3.67 12.98
N VAL A 146 -5.89 -2.46 13.53
CA VAL A 146 -4.72 -1.60 13.37
C VAL A 146 -3.99 -1.55 14.70
N ASN A 147 -2.78 -2.10 14.73
CA ASN A 147 -1.90 -2.03 15.90
C ASN A 147 -0.83 -0.98 15.61
N GLY A 148 -1.00 0.22 16.19
CA GLY A 148 0.02 1.25 16.12
C GLY A 148 1.20 0.92 17.04
N THR A 149 2.41 1.23 16.60
CA THR A 149 3.56 1.40 17.50
C THR A 149 4.03 2.85 17.45
N THR A 150 5.01 3.21 18.27
CA THR A 150 5.58 4.57 18.30
C THR A 150 6.34 4.96 17.03
N GLN A 151 6.66 4.01 16.13
CA GLN A 151 7.38 4.29 14.88
C GLN A 151 6.59 3.85 13.64
N HIS A 152 6.13 2.59 13.61
CA HIS A 152 5.34 2.07 12.48
C HIS A 152 4.24 1.10 12.91
N GLY A 153 3.11 1.07 12.19
CA GLY A 153 1.97 0.22 12.52
C GLY A 153 1.97 -1.12 11.79
N THR A 154 1.22 -2.08 12.34
CA THR A 154 0.77 -3.26 11.61
C THR A 154 -0.74 -3.20 11.40
N VAL A 155 -1.20 -3.61 10.22
CA VAL A 155 -2.61 -3.76 9.88
C VAL A 155 -2.89 -5.23 9.63
N GLN A 156 -3.79 -5.80 10.41
CA GLN A 156 -4.26 -7.17 10.22
C GLN A 156 -5.66 -7.17 9.63
N LEU A 157 -5.84 -7.87 8.51
CA LEU A 157 -7.12 -8.10 7.87
C LEU A 157 -7.41 -9.59 7.88
N SER A 158 -8.46 -10.02 8.57
CA SER A 158 -8.82 -11.43 8.70
C SER A 158 -10.22 -11.69 8.18
N THR A 159 -10.41 -12.79 7.48
CA THR A 159 -11.75 -13.26 7.14
C THR A 159 -11.84 -14.78 7.17
N THR A 160 -13.05 -15.26 7.42
CA THR A 160 -13.37 -16.69 7.55
C THR A 160 -14.50 -17.05 6.60
N TRP A 161 -14.26 -17.94 5.64
CA TRP A 161 -15.32 -18.60 4.89
C TRP A 161 -15.78 -19.83 5.69
N PRO A 162 -16.96 -19.80 6.32
CA PRO A 162 -17.49 -21.00 6.95
C PRO A 162 -17.92 -22.03 5.89
N ALA A 163 -18.27 -23.22 6.35
CA ALA A 163 -18.78 -24.30 5.52
C ALA A 163 -19.80 -23.82 4.47
N ASN A 164 -19.68 -24.37 3.25
CA ASN A 164 -20.48 -24.08 2.06
C ASN A 164 -20.38 -22.65 1.52
N ARG A 165 -19.57 -21.77 2.12
CA ARG A 165 -19.43 -20.39 1.63
C ARG A 165 -18.40 -20.23 0.55
N LEU A 166 -17.31 -21.00 0.58
CA LEU A 166 -16.36 -21.02 -0.52
C LEU A 166 -16.82 -21.92 -1.67
N THR A 167 -17.48 -23.03 -1.31
CA THR A 167 -17.90 -24.05 -2.26
C THR A 167 -19.39 -24.36 -2.10
N ASN A 168 -20.21 -23.95 -3.06
CA ASN A 168 -21.63 -24.27 -3.09
C ASN A 168 -21.82 -25.75 -3.50
N THR A 169 -21.61 -26.69 -2.57
CA THR A 169 -21.82 -28.17 -2.62
C THR A 169 -20.79 -29.10 -3.27
N THR A 170 -19.89 -28.64 -4.16
CA THR A 170 -18.79 -29.49 -4.69
C THR A 170 -17.42 -29.14 -4.09
N THR A 171 -16.36 -29.89 -4.37
CA THR A 171 -14.98 -29.58 -3.92
C THR A 171 -14.33 -28.48 -4.78
N ALA A 172 -13.51 -27.62 -4.18
CA ALA A 172 -12.74 -26.58 -4.89
C ALA A 172 -11.24 -26.76 -4.64
N SER A 173 -10.43 -26.22 -5.55
CA SER A 173 -8.99 -26.09 -5.35
C SER A 173 -8.63 -24.62 -5.45
N ILE A 174 -8.09 -24.05 -4.37
CA ILE A 174 -7.60 -22.67 -4.37
C ILE A 174 -6.07 -22.67 -4.45
N GLN A 175 -5.51 -21.71 -5.19
CA GLN A 175 -4.08 -21.57 -5.46
C GLN A 175 -3.60 -20.12 -5.35
N GLU A 176 -4.50 -19.17 -5.08
CA GLU A 176 -4.14 -17.77 -4.91
C GLU A 176 -5.09 -17.05 -3.97
N ALA A 177 -4.62 -15.94 -3.40
CA ALA A 177 -5.39 -14.99 -2.62
C ALA A 177 -4.91 -13.56 -2.89
N GLY A 178 -5.80 -12.59 -2.71
CA GLY A 178 -5.48 -11.17 -2.85
C GLY A 178 -6.34 -10.28 -1.96
N LEU A 179 -5.85 -9.07 -1.74
CA LEU A 179 -6.52 -8.02 -0.97
C LEU A 179 -6.99 -6.90 -1.90
N PHE A 180 -8.26 -6.49 -1.75
CA PHE A 180 -8.97 -5.62 -2.69
C PHE A 180 -9.76 -4.54 -1.96
N ASP A 181 -10.02 -3.45 -2.68
CA ASP A 181 -10.82 -2.32 -2.19
C ASP A 181 -12.31 -2.40 -2.55
N GLN A 182 -12.69 -3.42 -3.33
CA GLN A 182 -14.05 -3.59 -3.83
C GLN A 182 -14.57 -5.02 -3.60
N PRO A 183 -15.90 -5.21 -3.47
CA PRO A 183 -16.48 -6.51 -3.12
C PRO A 183 -16.64 -7.48 -4.30
N PHE A 184 -16.25 -7.11 -5.53
CA PHE A 184 -16.46 -7.91 -6.74
C PHE A 184 -15.40 -7.63 -7.81
N ASN A 185 -15.43 -8.38 -8.92
CA ASN A 185 -14.55 -8.22 -10.09
C ASN A 185 -13.05 -8.28 -9.75
N PHE A 186 -12.63 -9.35 -9.08
CA PHE A 186 -11.25 -9.61 -8.65
C PHE A 186 -10.28 -10.03 -9.77
N THR A 187 -10.56 -9.67 -11.03
CA THR A 187 -9.78 -10.05 -12.23
C THR A 187 -8.98 -8.86 -12.78
N THR A 188 -9.24 -8.43 -14.01
CA THR A 188 -8.50 -7.40 -14.73
C THR A 188 -8.95 -5.98 -14.43
N GLN A 189 -10.00 -5.82 -13.62
CA GLN A 189 -10.62 -4.52 -13.30
C GLN A 189 -10.65 -4.27 -11.78
N ALA A 190 -9.80 -4.97 -11.03
CA ALA A 190 -9.69 -4.80 -9.60
C ALA A 190 -8.66 -3.75 -9.21
N ASN A 191 -8.92 -3.06 -8.10
CA ASN A 191 -7.85 -2.42 -7.35
C ASN A 191 -7.39 -3.43 -6.30
N MET A 192 -6.20 -3.96 -6.54
CA MET A 192 -5.57 -4.97 -5.70
C MET A 192 -4.42 -4.33 -4.93
N PHE A 193 -4.39 -4.55 -3.63
CA PHE A 193 -3.29 -4.12 -2.77
C PHE A 193 -2.14 -5.12 -2.85
N SER A 194 -2.49 -6.40 -2.84
CA SER A 194 -1.53 -7.48 -2.72
C SER A 194 -2.06 -8.80 -3.26
N ARG A 195 -1.15 -9.68 -3.70
CA ARG A 195 -1.49 -11.00 -4.25
C ARG A 195 -0.43 -12.03 -3.90
N GLN A 196 -0.89 -13.21 -3.52
CA GLN A 196 -0.02 -14.36 -3.36
C GLN A 196 -0.62 -15.63 -3.96
N THR A 197 0.24 -16.45 -4.55
CA THR A 197 -0.03 -17.83 -4.96
C THR A 197 0.56 -18.85 -3.99
N PHE A 198 -0.02 -20.03 -3.94
CA PHE A 198 0.42 -21.14 -3.11
C PHE A 198 0.04 -22.48 -3.76
N SER A 199 0.64 -23.56 -3.26
CA SER A 199 0.25 -24.93 -3.64
C SER A 199 -1.25 -25.15 -3.48
N ALA A 200 -1.89 -25.81 -4.43
CA ALA A 200 -3.31 -26.16 -4.39
C ALA A 200 -3.79 -26.65 -3.02
N ILE A 201 -4.80 -25.96 -2.47
CA ILE A 201 -5.53 -26.35 -1.26
C ILE A 201 -6.90 -26.85 -1.70
N GLY A 202 -7.15 -28.14 -1.49
CA GLY A 202 -8.46 -28.75 -1.68
C GLY A 202 -9.40 -28.33 -0.56
N VAL A 203 -10.54 -27.74 -0.89
CA VAL A 203 -11.57 -27.30 0.05
C VAL A 203 -12.85 -28.07 -0.21
N ASN A 204 -13.33 -28.78 0.81
CA ASN A 204 -14.60 -29.48 0.76
C ASN A 204 -15.75 -28.60 1.25
N PRO A 205 -17.01 -28.93 0.90
CA PRO A 205 -18.19 -28.18 1.33
C PRO A 205 -18.30 -27.97 2.84
N ALA A 206 -17.87 -28.95 3.64
CA ALA A 206 -17.95 -28.87 5.10
C ALA A 206 -16.76 -28.15 5.75
N ASP A 207 -15.77 -27.70 4.97
CA ASP A 207 -14.54 -27.09 5.49
C ASP A 207 -14.71 -25.60 5.75
N THR A 208 -13.94 -25.09 6.70
CA THR A 208 -13.86 -23.66 7.01
C THR A 208 -12.48 -23.14 6.63
N LEU A 209 -12.42 -22.09 5.82
CA LEU A 209 -11.16 -21.44 5.42
C LEU A 209 -11.02 -20.10 6.15
N GLN A 210 -9.90 -19.91 6.84
CA GLN A 210 -9.52 -18.63 7.41
C GLN A 210 -8.29 -18.08 6.71
N ILE A 211 -8.32 -16.80 6.37
CA ILE A 211 -7.17 -16.08 5.81
C ILE A 211 -6.91 -14.83 6.65
N THR A 212 -5.65 -14.64 7.03
CA THR A 212 -5.17 -13.45 7.71
C THR A 212 -4.07 -12.81 6.89
N TRP A 213 -4.28 -11.55 6.53
CA TRP A 213 -3.29 -10.65 5.96
C TRP A 213 -2.70 -9.76 7.05
N THR A 214 -1.39 -9.69 7.13
CA THR A 214 -0.68 -8.74 7.98
C THR A 214 0.15 -7.83 7.09
N ILE A 215 -0.10 -6.53 7.16
CA ILE A 215 0.66 -5.50 6.47
C ILE A 215 1.46 -4.74 7.52
N THR A 216 2.78 -4.77 7.40
CA THR A 216 3.69 -3.97 8.22
C THR A 216 4.12 -2.75 7.43
N ILE A 217 3.97 -1.59 8.04
CA ILE A 217 4.52 -0.34 7.54
C ILE A 217 5.95 -0.25 8.11
N THR A 218 6.93 0.12 7.30
CA THR A 218 8.35 0.27 7.69
C THR A 218 8.95 1.52 7.08
#